data_AF-A0A2V2N6C6-F1
#
_entry.id   AF-A0A2V2N6C6-F1
#
_cell.length_a   1.000
_cell.length_b   1.000
_cell.length_c   1.000
_cell.angle_alpha   90.00
_cell.angle_beta   90.00
_cell.angle_gamma   90.00
#
_symmetry.space_group_name_H-M   'P 1'
#
loop_
_entity.id
_entity.type
_entity.pdbx_description
1 polymer ?
#
loop_
_entity_poly.entity_id
_entity_poly.type
_entity_poly.pdbx_seq_one_letter_code
_entity_poly.pdbx_strand_id
1 'polypeptide(L)'
;MDIFRKRDGRKELGKISWSVPFPPDLLARLRGFSPVLISKASGMYLEDVFDILKGSRQKTSPDVIELLEKVLKKLEDEDQRLEREAAKINFLIKGFDVLEQKQKRQLNRLPKSNDDLEN
;
A
#
# COMPACT_ATOMS: atom_id res chain seq x y z
N MET A 1 -27.85 57.25 -9.34
CA MET A 1 -27.36 56.47 -8.19
C MET A 1 -27.86 55.05 -8.35
N ASP A 2 -26.98 54.22 -8.89
CA ASP A 2 -27.20 52.82 -9.25
C ASP A 2 -27.33 51.93 -8.01
N ILE A 3 -28.39 51.12 -7.96
CA ILE A 3 -28.58 50.12 -6.89
C ILE A 3 -29.10 48.80 -7.46
N PHE A 4 -28.56 48.35 -8.60
CA PHE A 4 -28.73 46.97 -9.03
C PHE A 4 -27.69 46.10 -8.32
N ARG A 5 -28.06 45.64 -7.12
CA ARG A 5 -27.30 44.65 -6.34
C ARG A 5 -27.37 43.31 -7.10
N LYS A 6 -26.33 42.99 -7.88
CA LYS A 6 -26.13 41.68 -8.49
C LYS A 6 -26.27 40.60 -7.41
N ARG A 7 -27.33 39.79 -7.48
CA ARG A 7 -27.34 38.48 -6.84
C ARG A 7 -26.38 37.61 -7.64
N ASP A 8 -25.13 37.56 -7.24
CA ASP A 8 -24.25 36.44 -7.58
C ASP A 8 -24.73 35.22 -6.78
N GLY A 9 -25.89 34.70 -7.18
CA GLY A 9 -26.25 33.33 -6.91
C GLY A 9 -25.34 32.46 -7.75
N ARG A 10 -24.11 32.23 -7.25
CA ARG A 10 -23.39 31.01 -7.62
C ARG A 10 -24.34 29.89 -7.27
N LYS A 11 -25.06 29.40 -8.28
CA LYS A 11 -25.70 28.10 -8.24
C LYS A 11 -24.56 27.15 -7.90
N GLU A 12 -24.46 26.77 -6.63
CA GLU A 12 -23.99 25.45 -6.28
C GLU A 12 -24.85 24.53 -7.14
N LEU A 13 -24.30 24.15 -8.30
CA LEU A 13 -24.85 23.09 -9.11
C LEU A 13 -24.87 21.91 -8.17
N GLY A 14 -26.01 21.69 -7.52
CA GLY A 14 -26.21 20.60 -6.60
C GLY A 14 -25.73 19.37 -7.34
N LYS A 15 -24.58 18.83 -6.91
CA LYS A 15 -23.99 17.63 -7.47
C LYS A 15 -25.10 16.61 -7.38
N ILE A 16 -25.74 16.33 -8.51
CA ILE A 16 -26.86 15.42 -8.52
C ILE A 16 -26.23 14.08 -8.17
N SER A 17 -26.46 13.62 -6.94
CA SER A 17 -25.85 12.44 -6.35
C SER A 17 -26.53 11.20 -6.93
N TRP A 18 -26.37 11.01 -8.24
CA TRP A 18 -26.75 9.77 -8.88
C TRP A 18 -25.78 8.70 -8.43
N SER A 19 -26.30 7.72 -7.71
CA SER A 19 -25.54 6.54 -7.34
C SER A 19 -25.25 5.73 -8.61
N VAL A 20 -23.97 5.51 -8.89
CA VAL A 20 -23.50 4.72 -10.04
C VAL A 20 -23.21 3.29 -9.59
N PRO A 21 -23.35 2.29 -10.48
CA PRO A 21 -22.96 0.92 -10.15
C PRO A 21 -21.47 0.88 -9.83
N PHE A 22 -21.09 0.06 -8.84
CA PHE A 22 -19.69 -0.10 -8.47
C PHE A 22 -18.92 -0.81 -9.60
N PRO A 23 -17.79 -0.26 -10.10
CA PRO A 23 -17.05 -0.89 -11.18
C PRO A 23 -16.47 -2.24 -10.74
N PRO A 24 -16.73 -3.35 -11.47
CA PRO A 24 -16.27 -4.67 -11.06
C PRO A 24 -14.73 -4.80 -11.10
N ASP A 25 -14.07 -4.08 -12.02
CA ASP A 25 -12.61 -4.06 -12.10
C ASP A 25 -11.98 -3.41 -10.87
N LEU A 26 -12.51 -2.25 -10.43
CA LEU A 26 -12.07 -1.59 -9.21
C LEU A 26 -12.27 -2.48 -7.99
N LEU A 27 -13.40 -3.18 -7.91
CA LEU A 27 -13.69 -4.12 -6.82
C LEU A 27 -12.68 -5.27 -6.77
N ALA A 28 -12.36 -5.84 -7.93
CA ALA A 28 -11.40 -6.93 -8.05
C ALA A 28 -10.01 -6.50 -7.58
N ARG A 29 -9.55 -5.31 -7.97
CA ARG A 29 -8.26 -4.77 -7.53
C ARG A 29 -8.24 -4.41 -6.04
N LEU A 30 -9.31 -3.81 -5.52
CA LEU A 30 -9.44 -3.52 -4.09
C LEU A 30 -9.40 -4.79 -3.23
N ARG A 31 -9.95 -5.91 -3.72
CA ARG A 31 -9.85 -7.22 -3.03
C ARG A 31 -8.42 -7.77 -2.96
N GLY A 32 -7.50 -7.27 -3.79
CA GLY A 32 -6.07 -7.59 -3.70
C GLY A 32 -5.39 -6.96 -2.48
N PHE A 33 -6.00 -5.94 -1.88
CA PHE A 33 -5.46 -5.24 -0.72
C PHE A 33 -6.22 -5.56 0.56
N SER A 34 -5.54 -5.41 1.70
CA SER A 34 -6.18 -5.59 3.00
C SER A 34 -7.25 -4.51 3.24
N PRO A 35 -8.46 -4.87 3.71
CA PRO A 35 -9.51 -3.92 4.08
C PRO A 35 -9.03 -2.86 5.08
N VAL A 36 -8.12 -3.25 5.97
CA VAL A 36 -7.53 -2.36 7.00
C VAL A 36 -6.66 -1.29 6.35
N LEU A 37 -5.87 -1.65 5.34
CA LEU A 37 -5.03 -0.69 4.61
C LEU A 37 -5.88 0.28 3.80
N ILE A 38 -6.93 -0.22 3.15
CA ILE A 38 -7.89 0.60 2.40
C ILE A 38 -8.59 1.58 3.34
N SER A 39 -9.07 1.13 4.50
CA SER A 39 -9.71 1.98 5.50
C SER A 39 -8.76 3.07 6.01
N LYS A 40 -7.51 2.69 6.35
CA LYS A 40 -6.49 3.64 6.79
C LYS A 40 -6.12 4.68 5.72
N ALA A 41 -6.05 4.26 4.47
CA ALA A 41 -5.65 5.14 3.37
C ALA A 41 -6.80 6.03 2.86
N SER A 42 -8.03 5.53 2.88
CA SER A 42 -9.22 6.27 2.44
C SER A 42 -9.85 7.12 3.55
N GLY A 43 -9.56 6.81 4.82
CA GLY A 43 -10.26 7.41 5.96
C GLY A 43 -11.69 6.91 6.15
N MET A 44 -12.09 5.87 5.41
CA MET A 44 -13.41 5.24 5.54
C MET A 44 -13.45 4.30 6.75
N TYR A 45 -14.64 4.13 7.33
CA TYR A 45 -14.85 3.10 8.34
C TYR A 45 -14.55 1.71 7.78
N LEU A 46 -13.98 0.86 8.62
CA LEU A 46 -13.60 -0.49 8.21
C LEU A 46 -14.81 -1.31 7.77
N GLU A 47 -15.94 -1.15 8.46
CA GLU A 47 -17.23 -1.75 8.11
C GLU A 47 -17.71 -1.32 6.71
N ASP A 48 -17.60 -0.02 6.37
CA ASP A 48 -17.95 0.49 5.04
C ASP A 48 -17.09 -0.15 3.95
N VAL A 49 -15.79 -0.33 4.21
CA VAL A 49 -14.87 -0.99 3.29
C VAL A 49 -15.24 -2.46 3.12
N PHE A 50 -15.59 -3.16 4.21
CA PHE A 50 -16.05 -4.55 4.13
C PHE A 50 -17.34 -4.69 3.32
N ASP A 51 -18.30 -3.80 3.50
CA ASP A 51 -19.56 -3.82 2.76
C ASP A 51 -19.35 -3.56 1.26
N ILE A 52 -18.39 -2.69 0.92
CA ILE A 52 -17.97 -2.47 -0.46
C ILE A 52 -17.32 -3.74 -1.02
N LEU A 53 -16.31 -4.30 -0.33
CA LEU A 53 -15.56 -5.47 -0.81
C LEU A 53 -16.43 -6.73 -0.96
N LYS A 54 -17.42 -6.92 -0.07
CA LYS A 54 -18.42 -8.00 -0.15
C LYS A 54 -19.40 -7.81 -1.31
N GLY A 55 -19.49 -6.61 -1.89
CA GLY A 55 -20.46 -6.29 -2.92
C GLY A 55 -21.87 -6.05 -2.39
N SER A 56 -22.03 -5.91 -1.07
CA SER A 56 -23.30 -5.52 -0.43
C SER A 56 -23.76 -4.15 -0.95
N ARG A 57 -22.79 -3.26 -1.23
CA ARG A 57 -23.01 -1.92 -1.77
C ARG A 57 -22.94 -1.93 -3.30
N GLN A 58 -24.07 -2.20 -3.96
CA GLN A 58 -24.13 -2.27 -5.43
C GLN A 58 -24.04 -0.90 -6.12
N LYS A 59 -24.46 0.17 -5.44
CA LYS A 59 -24.43 1.54 -5.97
C LYS A 59 -23.75 2.46 -4.96
N THR A 60 -22.87 3.32 -5.45
CA THR A 60 -22.12 4.27 -4.63
C THR A 60 -22.04 5.63 -5.31
N SER A 61 -21.62 6.66 -4.57
CA SER A 61 -21.37 7.98 -5.15
C SER A 61 -20.14 7.94 -6.08
N PRO A 62 -20.17 8.63 -7.24
CA PRO A 62 -18.98 8.79 -8.08
C PRO A 62 -17.77 9.32 -7.33
N ASP A 63 -17.99 10.23 -6.36
CA ASP A 63 -16.92 10.79 -5.54
C ASP A 63 -16.20 9.71 -4.70
N VAL A 64 -16.93 8.67 -4.26
CA VAL A 64 -16.35 7.54 -3.50
C VAL A 64 -15.53 6.62 -4.41
N ILE A 65 -15.96 6.43 -5.66
CA ILE A 65 -15.20 5.66 -6.66
C ILE A 65 -13.88 6.36 -6.94
N GLU A 66 -13.90 7.66 -7.21
CA GLU A 66 -12.68 8.43 -7.47
C GLU A 66 -11.73 8.41 -6.26
N LEU A 67 -12.26 8.47 -5.04
CA LEU A 67 -11.46 8.32 -3.82
C LEU A 67 -10.78 6.94 -3.76
N LEU A 68 -11.54 5.87 -3.99
CA LEU A 68 -11.02 4.50 -3.93
C LEU A 68 -9.98 4.23 -5.03
N GLU A 69 -10.14 4.79 -6.23
CA GLU A 69 -9.13 4.71 -7.29
C GLU A 69 -7.81 5.38 -6.89
N LYS A 70 -7.88 6.57 -6.28
CA LYS A 70 -6.69 7.27 -5.77
C LYS A 70 -6.00 6.47 -4.66
N VAL A 71 -6.79 5.90 -3.75
CA VAL A 71 -6.30 5.06 -2.66
C VAL A 71 -5.63 3.80 -3.20
N LEU A 72 -6.25 3.14 -4.17
CA LEU A 72 -5.69 1.95 -4.82
C LEU A 72 -4.32 2.24 -5.43
N LYS A 73 -4.21 3.33 -6.20
CA LYS A 73 -2.94 3.73 -6.81
C LYS A 73 -1.85 3.98 -5.77
N LYS A 74 -2.21 4.63 -4.65
CA LYS A 74 -1.26 4.86 -3.55
C LYS A 74 -0.79 3.55 -2.91
N LEU A 75 -1.70 2.60 -2.71
CA LEU A 75 -1.36 1.29 -2.15
C LEU A 75 -0.47 0.49 -3.09
N GLU A 76 -0.71 0.53 -4.41
CA GLU A 76 0.16 -0.09 -5.43
C GLU A 76 1.57 0.51 -5.40
N ASP A 77 1.70 1.84 -5.31
CA ASP A 77 3.00 2.51 -5.23
C ASP A 77 3.76 2.14 -3.93
N GLU A 78 3.04 2.03 -2.81
CA GLU A 78 3.60 1.59 -1.53
C GLU A 78 4.09 0.13 -1.59
N ASP A 79 3.32 -0.75 -2.22
CA ASP A 79 3.66 -2.17 -2.37
C ASP A 79 4.90 -2.37 -3.25
N GLN A 80 4.99 -1.67 -4.39
CA GLN A 80 6.19 -1.69 -5.23
C GLN A 80 7.43 -1.18 -4.50
N ARG A 81 7.28 -0.18 -3.62
CA ARG A 81 8.37 0.31 -2.81
C ARG A 81 8.82 -0.75 -1.80
N LEU A 82 7.88 -1.41 -1.13
CA LEU A 82 8.13 -2.51 -0.21
C LEU A 82 8.86 -3.67 -0.89
N GLU A 83 8.47 -4.04 -2.10
CA GLU A 83 9.17 -5.08 -2.88
C GLU A 83 10.64 -4.73 -3.16
N ARG A 84 10.93 -3.47 -3.50
CA ARG A 84 12.31 -3.01 -3.73
C ARG A 84 13.14 -3.04 -2.45
N GLU A 85 12.55 -2.64 -1.32
CA GLU A 85 13.22 -2.70 -0.02
C GLU A 85 13.48 -4.15 0.39
N ALA A 86 12.52 -5.05 0.20
CA ALA A 86 12.69 -6.48 0.45
C ALA A 86 13.78 -7.11 -0.44
N ALA A 87 13.84 -6.75 -1.73
CA ALA A 87 14.89 -7.21 -2.63
C ALA A 87 16.28 -6.74 -2.18
N LYS A 88 16.39 -5.49 -1.72
CA LYS A 88 17.64 -4.96 -1.16
C LYS A 88 18.07 -5.71 0.11
N ILE A 89 17.14 -5.97 1.02
CA ILE A 89 17.41 -6.74 2.24
C ILE A 89 17.86 -8.16 1.89
N ASN A 90 17.18 -8.82 0.96
CA ASN A 90 17.53 -10.17 0.50
C ASN A 90 18.95 -10.21 -0.11
N PHE A 91 19.32 -9.18 -0.88
CA PHE A 91 20.69 -9.05 -1.40
C PHE A 91 21.73 -8.92 -0.27
N LEU A 92 21.45 -8.10 0.75
CA LEU A 92 22.34 -7.93 1.89
C LEU A 92 22.52 -9.23 2.67
N ILE A 93 21.43 -9.95 2.96
CA ILE A 93 21.47 -11.24 3.67
C ILE A 93 22.35 -12.24 2.91
N LYS A 94 22.14 -12.39 1.59
CA LYS A 94 22.98 -13.25 0.75
C LYS A 94 24.45 -12.85 0.79
N GLY A 95 24.75 -11.55 0.80
CA GLY A 95 26.12 -11.04 0.94
C GLY A 95 26.76 -11.44 2.27
N PHE A 96 26.02 -11.33 3.37
CA PHE A 96 26.47 -11.75 4.70
C PHE A 96 26.70 -13.27 4.77
N ASP A 97 25.82 -14.09 4.22
CA ASP A 97 25.98 -15.55 4.19
C ASP A 97 27.27 -15.97 3.48
N VAL A 98 27.58 -15.33 2.34
CA VAL A 98 28.81 -15.58 1.59
C VAL A 98 30.05 -15.20 2.41
N LEU A 99 29.98 -14.08 3.13
CA LEU A 99 31.08 -13.60 3.96
C LEU A 99 31.31 -14.53 5.17
N GLU A 100 30.24 -14.95 5.83
CA GLU A 100 30.28 -15.88 6.96
C GLU A 100 30.87 -17.23 6.53
N GLN A 101 30.46 -17.77 5.37
CA GLN A 101 31.04 -18.98 4.81
C GLN A 101 32.53 -18.83 4.50
N LYS A 102 32.96 -17.67 3.96
CA LYS A 102 34.39 -17.39 3.73
C LYS A 102 35.16 -17.33 5.05
N GLN A 103 34.62 -16.70 6.08
CA GLN A 103 35.25 -16.62 7.40
C GLN A 103 35.37 -18.01 8.03
N LYS A 104 34.31 -18.83 8.02
CA LYS A 104 34.34 -20.22 8.48
C LYS A 104 35.40 -21.05 7.74
N ARG A 105 35.52 -20.86 6.42
CA ARG A 105 36.56 -21.54 5.61
C ARG A 105 37.97 -21.07 5.95
N GLN A 106 38.17 -19.79 6.27
CA GLN A 106 39.47 -19.28 6.71
C GLN A 106 39.83 -19.77 8.12
N LEU A 107 38.86 -19.78 9.04
CA LEU A 107 39.03 -20.30 10.41
C LEU A 107 39.42 -21.79 10.39
N ASN A 108 38.75 -22.58 9.55
CA ASN A 108 39.06 -24.01 9.36
C ASN A 108 40.40 -24.27 8.64
N ARG A 109 41.06 -23.24 8.09
CA ARG A 109 42.36 -23.33 7.42
C ARG A 109 43.53 -22.84 8.26
N LEU A 110 43.26 -22.16 9.39
CA LEU A 110 44.32 -21.84 10.34
C LEU A 110 44.80 -23.16 10.99
N PRO A 111 46.11 -23.46 10.96
CA PRO A 111 46.62 -24.59 11.71
C PRO A 111 46.33 -24.34 13.19
N LYS A 112 45.78 -25.35 13.89
CA LYS A 112 45.70 -25.34 15.36
C LYS A 112 47.08 -24.92 15.88
N SER A 113 47.14 -23.83 16.64
CA SER A 113 48.36 -23.42 17.32
C SER A 113 48.82 -24.59 18.19
N ASN A 114 50.05 -25.03 17.96
CA ASN A 114 50.74 -26.10 18.69
C ASN A 114 51.10 -25.63 20.11
N ASP A 115 50.10 -25.40 20.97
CA ASP A 115 50.30 -25.07 22.38
C ASP A 115 50.00 -26.28 23.30
N ASP A 116 50.28 -27.51 22.83
CA ASP A 116 50.13 -28.76 23.62
C ASP A 116 51.47 -29.52 23.77
N LEU A 117 52.62 -28.83 23.76
CA LEU A 117 53.94 -29.42 24.05
C LEU A 117 54.61 -28.72 25.24
N GLU A 118 53.98 -28.82 26.41
CA GLU A 118 54.68 -28.79 27.69
C GLU A 118 54.54 -30.17 28.35
N ASN A 119 55.55 -31.02 28.15
CA ASN A 119 55.88 -32.19 28.96
C ASN A 119 57.38 -32.44 28.87
#